data_AF-A0A074JIV1-F1
#
_entry.id   AF-A0A074JIV1-F1
#
_cell.length_a   1.000
_cell.length_b   1.000
_cell.length_c   1.000
_cell.angle_alpha   90.00
_cell.angle_beta   90.00
_cell.angle_gamma   90.00
#
_symmetry.space_group_name_H-M   'P 1'
#
loop_
_entity.id
_entity.type
_entity.pdbx_description
1 polymer ?
#
loop_
_entity_poly.entity_id
_entity_poly.type
_entity_poly.pdbx_seq_one_letter_code
_entity_poly.pdbx_strand_id
1 'polypeptide(L)'
;MSDKMKKDPRLPDETFEPFEETRRIPLPVYWIAIALAIWGVFMLVETSHSTQVADKARAQLDKQEQTKTAQVSAPDPAAGKALFSDNCATCHGDAGEGVAGAFPPLHGSDVVKLGGAQAVTEIVMRGIGGPLNVNGESYDGEMPAFGSVLSDKEISEIASYVATGLNDGTKTISASEVADIRKVSGDMDPWNGGAELAGLINGLPAQPDAKTPAAKGPDAKLVAQLVNEGTDTVWSCASCHGEKGEGLETVPRLAGLPAAYLVKQLHDFQKGARFNDSMAYVAKGLSDREIIDLANYYAGMSSPSGATPSLQGDLKRGAQLAKEGDWSIGVPACFTCHGPSGIGVAPEFPGIAAQQPSYVAHQLAMWAGGARHNSPLGLMAGISKALSDADRRSVADYLASLPPVPGSKPADMVAMTTSASAAKESSNDQ
;
A
#
# COMPACT_ATOMS: atom_id res chain seq x y z
N MET A 1 -13.40 17.68 -75.11
CA MET A 1 -13.88 17.67 -73.71
C MET A 1 -12.87 18.42 -72.89
N SER A 2 -13.19 19.65 -72.46
CA SER A 2 -12.43 20.31 -71.40
C SER A 2 -13.43 21.09 -70.58
N ASP A 3 -13.63 20.60 -69.36
CA ASP A 3 -14.73 20.90 -68.48
C ASP A 3 -14.43 22.19 -67.70
N LYS A 4 -15.30 23.20 -67.85
CA LYS A 4 -15.20 24.45 -67.10
C LYS A 4 -15.89 24.25 -65.75
N MET A 5 -15.11 23.85 -64.74
CA MET A 5 -15.53 23.95 -63.35
C MET A 5 -15.86 25.41 -63.01
N LYS A 6 -17.14 25.70 -62.78
CA LYS A 6 -17.60 26.97 -62.21
C LYS A 6 -17.13 27.05 -60.74
N LYS A 7 -16.28 28.04 -60.43
CA LYS A 7 -15.93 28.40 -59.04
C LYS A 7 -17.20 28.83 -58.28
N ASP A 8 -17.41 28.26 -57.08
CA ASP A 8 -18.48 28.66 -56.16
C ASP A 8 -18.20 30.10 -55.65
N PRO A 9 -19.09 31.08 -55.89
CA PRO A 9 -18.88 32.48 -55.52
C PRO A 9 -18.90 32.76 -53.99
N ARG A 10 -19.08 31.73 -53.15
CA ARG A 10 -19.07 31.86 -51.68
C ARG A 10 -17.74 31.52 -51.03
N LEU A 11 -16.76 31.03 -51.79
CA LEU A 11 -15.42 30.74 -51.28
C LEU A 11 -14.50 31.94 -51.51
N PRO A 12 -13.84 32.48 -50.46
CA PRO A 12 -12.92 33.59 -50.62
C PRO A 12 -11.73 33.20 -51.51
N ASP A 13 -11.22 34.18 -52.24
CA ASP A 13 -10.05 34.07 -53.11
C ASP A 13 -8.82 33.58 -52.32
N GLU A 14 -8.08 32.61 -52.86
CA GLU A 14 -6.84 32.08 -52.24
C GLU A 14 -5.69 33.10 -52.19
N THR A 15 -5.90 34.32 -52.73
CA THR A 15 -5.01 35.48 -52.56
C THR A 15 -5.44 36.45 -51.45
N PHE A 16 -6.46 36.12 -50.65
CA PHE A 16 -6.84 36.91 -49.47
C PHE A 16 -5.89 36.64 -48.29
N GLU A 17 -4.84 37.45 -48.15
CA GLU A 17 -4.07 37.55 -46.90
C GLU A 17 -4.80 38.49 -45.93
N PRO A 18 -5.33 38.01 -44.79
CA PRO A 18 -5.93 38.88 -43.79
C PRO A 18 -4.83 39.75 -43.17
N PHE A 19 -4.90 41.06 -43.39
CA PHE A 19 -4.04 42.02 -42.72
C PHE A 19 -4.71 42.48 -41.42
N GLU A 20 -3.96 42.54 -40.33
CA GLU A 20 -4.43 43.15 -39.08
C GLU A 20 -4.44 44.68 -39.25
N GLU A 21 -5.62 45.29 -39.24
CA GLU A 21 -5.71 46.74 -39.06
C GLU A 21 -5.24 47.10 -37.65
N THR A 22 -4.24 47.97 -37.54
CA THR A 22 -3.74 48.51 -36.28
C THR A 22 -4.76 49.45 -35.64
N ARG A 23 -5.85 48.89 -35.11
CA ARG A 23 -6.85 49.63 -34.33
C ARG A 23 -6.43 49.64 -32.87
N ARG A 24 -6.53 50.82 -32.24
CA ARG A 24 -6.30 50.95 -30.80
C ARG A 24 -7.33 50.11 -30.05
N ILE A 25 -6.87 49.41 -29.02
CA ILE A 25 -7.73 48.59 -28.18
C ILE A 25 -8.83 49.50 -27.57
N PRO A 26 -10.10 49.07 -27.54
CA PRO A 26 -11.17 49.86 -26.95
C PRO A 26 -10.90 50.16 -25.48
N LEU A 27 -11.11 51.41 -25.05
CA LEU A 27 -10.93 51.86 -23.66
C LEU A 27 -11.56 50.92 -22.59
N PRO A 28 -12.75 50.33 -22.80
CA PRO A 28 -13.32 49.39 -21.84
C PRO A 28 -12.45 48.16 -21.56
N VAL A 29 -11.73 47.66 -22.56
CA VAL A 29 -10.85 46.49 -22.42
C VAL A 29 -9.64 46.82 -21.54
N TYR A 30 -9.10 48.03 -21.65
CA TYR A 30 -8.05 48.51 -20.75
C TYR A 30 -8.54 48.60 -19.30
N TRP A 31 -9.76 49.08 -19.07
CA TRP A 31 -10.35 49.14 -17.73
C TRP A 31 -10.55 47.77 -17.10
N ILE A 32 -10.99 46.78 -17.90
CA ILE A 32 -11.11 45.39 -17.44
C ILE A 32 -9.75 44.81 -17.07
N ALA A 33 -8.73 45.01 -17.92
CA ALA A 33 -7.37 44.53 -17.65
C ALA A 33 -6.79 45.14 -16.36
N ILE A 34 -6.99 46.44 -16.15
CA ILE A 34 -6.55 47.14 -14.93
C ILE A 34 -7.30 46.60 -13.70
N ALA A 35 -8.62 46.40 -13.80
CA ALA A 35 -9.41 45.85 -12.69
C ALA A 35 -8.97 44.43 -12.30
N LEU A 36 -8.68 43.57 -13.28
CA LEU A 36 -8.17 42.21 -13.05
C LEU A 36 -6.77 42.22 -12.41
N ALA A 37 -5.90 43.14 -12.84
CA ALA A 37 -4.58 43.29 -12.24
C ALA A 37 -4.67 43.75 -10.77
N ILE A 38 -5.53 44.73 -10.48
CA ILE A 38 -5.77 45.22 -9.11
C ILE A 38 -6.38 44.11 -8.25
N TRP A 39 -7.36 43.38 -8.78
CA TRP A 39 -7.99 42.24 -8.08
C TRP A 39 -6.98 41.12 -7.81
N GLY A 40 -6.11 40.81 -8.79
CA GLY A 40 -5.04 39.82 -8.63
C GLY A 40 -4.02 40.22 -7.57
N VAL A 41 -3.60 41.49 -7.53
CA VAL A 41 -2.69 42.01 -6.49
C VAL A 41 -3.36 41.98 -5.12
N PHE A 42 -4.63 42.38 -5.02
CA PHE A 42 -5.39 42.32 -3.78
C PHE A 42 -5.52 40.89 -3.24
N MET A 43 -5.88 39.93 -4.11
CA MET A 43 -5.94 38.51 -3.77
C MET A 43 -4.58 37.96 -3.32
N LEU A 44 -3.48 38.33 -3.98
CA LEU A 44 -2.13 37.95 -3.58
C LEU A 44 -1.76 38.50 -2.21
N VAL A 45 -2.15 39.74 -1.90
CA VAL A 45 -1.90 40.35 -0.60
C VAL A 45 -2.74 39.66 0.49
N GLU A 46 -4.04 39.42 0.27
CA GLU A 46 -4.90 38.71 1.23
C GLU A 46 -4.45 37.27 1.48
N THR A 47 -4.07 36.54 0.44
CA THR A 47 -3.52 35.19 0.58
C THR A 47 -2.18 35.20 1.28
N SER A 48 -1.28 36.16 0.98
CA SER A 48 0.00 36.30 1.69
C SER A 48 -0.16 36.64 3.18
N HIS A 49 -1.18 37.42 3.53
CA HIS A 49 -1.48 37.73 4.93
C HIS A 49 -2.08 36.52 5.64
N SER A 50 -2.90 35.73 4.95
CA SER A 50 -3.47 34.48 5.47
C SER A 50 -2.40 33.41 5.68
N THR A 51 -1.43 33.26 4.77
CA THR A 51 -0.30 32.35 4.95
C THR A 51 0.62 32.80 6.08
N GLN A 52 0.92 34.10 6.20
CA GLN A 52 1.72 34.61 7.32
C GLN A 52 1.05 34.42 8.68
N VAL A 53 -0.28 34.55 8.77
CA VAL A 53 -1.02 34.27 10.01
C VAL A 53 -1.01 32.77 10.31
N ALA A 54 -1.18 31.92 9.30
CA ALA A 54 -1.09 30.46 9.45
C ALA A 54 0.32 30.01 9.84
N ASP A 55 1.36 30.61 9.27
CA ASP A 55 2.78 30.31 9.55
C ASP A 55 3.18 30.83 10.93
N LYS A 56 2.66 31.98 11.36
CA LYS A 56 2.82 32.46 12.75
C LYS A 56 2.06 31.59 13.75
N ALA A 57 0.86 31.12 13.40
CA ALA A 57 0.10 30.19 14.22
C ALA A 57 0.82 28.84 14.33
N ARG A 58 1.36 28.30 13.23
CA ARG A 58 2.22 27.11 13.23
C ARG A 58 3.49 27.32 14.05
N ALA A 59 4.20 28.44 13.87
CA ALA A 59 5.40 28.74 14.65
C ALA A 59 5.11 28.93 16.15
N GLN A 60 3.90 29.36 16.53
CA GLN A 60 3.46 29.41 17.93
C GLN A 60 3.07 28.04 18.47
N LEU A 61 2.44 27.19 17.66
CA LEU A 61 2.16 25.79 17.99
C LEU A 61 3.46 24.99 18.11
N ASP A 62 4.41 25.15 17.19
CA ASP A 62 5.74 24.54 17.23
C ASP A 62 6.52 25.00 18.46
N LYS A 63 6.42 26.28 18.85
CA LYS A 63 7.04 26.77 20.10
C LYS A 63 6.34 26.22 21.33
N GLN A 64 5.03 26.09 21.33
CA GLN A 64 4.31 25.45 22.43
C GLN A 64 4.63 23.95 22.52
N GLU A 65 4.79 23.28 21.39
CA GLU A 65 5.12 21.86 21.27
C GLU A 65 6.59 21.61 21.64
N GLN A 66 7.51 22.49 21.24
CA GLN A 66 8.92 22.50 21.68
C GLN A 66 9.09 22.81 23.17
N THR A 67 8.27 23.70 23.73
CA THR A 67 8.30 23.97 25.17
C THR A 67 7.70 22.80 25.97
N LYS A 68 6.80 22.01 25.35
CA LYS A 68 6.21 20.79 25.93
C LYS A 68 7.10 19.55 25.77
N THR A 69 7.93 19.48 24.72
CA THR A 69 8.93 18.41 24.51
C THR A 69 10.26 18.66 25.21
N ALA A 70 10.56 19.90 25.62
CA ALA A 70 11.77 20.24 26.38
C ALA A 70 11.73 19.87 27.87
N GLN A 71 10.58 19.43 28.41
CA GLN A 71 10.51 18.85 29.75
C GLN A 71 10.75 17.35 29.68
N VAL A 72 12.01 16.96 29.93
CA VAL A 72 12.41 15.64 30.41
C VAL A 72 11.54 15.30 31.62
N SER A 73 10.43 14.61 31.39
CA SER A 73 9.50 14.18 32.42
C SER A 73 9.30 12.68 32.25
N ALA A 74 9.22 11.98 33.38
CA ALA A 74 8.97 10.55 33.41
C ALA A 74 7.72 10.22 32.58
N PRO A 75 7.66 9.02 31.96
CA PRO A 75 6.51 8.61 31.15
C PRO A 75 5.20 8.79 31.91
N ASP A 76 4.19 9.39 31.28
CA ASP A 76 2.87 9.60 31.89
C ASP A 76 2.07 8.28 31.85
N PRO A 77 1.75 7.68 33.01
CA PRO A 77 1.01 6.41 33.06
C PRO A 77 -0.38 6.50 32.43
N ALA A 78 -1.04 7.67 32.46
CA ALA A 78 -2.35 7.85 31.86
C ALA A 78 -2.28 7.90 30.33
N ALA A 79 -1.24 8.55 29.79
CA ALA A 79 -0.97 8.57 28.34
C ALA A 79 -0.61 7.18 27.84
N GLY A 80 0.26 6.45 28.56
CA GLY A 80 0.63 5.07 28.22
C GLY A 80 -0.56 4.12 28.21
N LYS A 81 -1.50 4.26 29.17
CA LYS A 81 -2.75 3.49 29.19
C LYS A 81 -3.65 3.77 27.98
N ALA A 82 -3.81 5.05 27.60
CA ALA A 82 -4.62 5.42 26.45
C ALA A 82 -4.02 4.85 25.15
N LEU A 83 -2.72 5.05 24.95
CA LEU A 83 -2.00 4.52 23.79
C LEU A 83 -2.07 2.98 23.72
N PHE A 84 -1.97 2.29 24.86
CA PHE A 84 -2.17 0.85 24.92
C PHE A 84 -3.58 0.43 24.50
N SER A 85 -4.60 1.14 24.97
CA SER A 85 -6.00 0.88 24.59
C SER A 85 -6.22 1.04 23.09
N ASP A 86 -5.62 2.07 22.49
CA ASP A 86 -5.82 2.39 21.08
C ASP A 86 -5.07 1.43 20.13
N ASN A 87 -3.92 0.90 20.56
CA ASN A 87 -2.99 0.17 19.67
C ASN A 87 -2.81 -1.31 20.01
N CYS A 88 -3.01 -1.71 21.27
CA CYS A 88 -2.59 -3.02 21.77
C CYS A 88 -3.75 -3.88 22.29
N ALA A 89 -4.77 -3.24 22.89
CA ALA A 89 -5.86 -3.94 23.57
C ALA A 89 -6.70 -4.84 22.65
N THR A 90 -6.81 -4.51 21.35
CA THR A 90 -7.52 -5.35 20.37
C THR A 90 -6.99 -6.79 20.31
N CYS A 91 -5.68 -6.98 20.51
CA CYS A 91 -5.06 -8.31 20.50
C CYS A 91 -4.73 -8.80 21.92
N HIS A 92 -4.21 -7.93 22.78
CA HIS A 92 -3.76 -8.31 24.12
C HIS A 92 -4.82 -8.16 25.22
N GLY A 93 -6.02 -7.70 24.90
CA GLY A 93 -7.08 -7.42 25.88
C GLY A 93 -6.89 -6.07 26.59
N ASP A 94 -7.98 -5.52 27.12
CA ASP A 94 -8.01 -4.19 27.75
C ASP A 94 -7.12 -4.11 29.01
N ALA A 95 -6.92 -5.24 29.69
CA ALA A 95 -6.05 -5.37 30.84
C ALA A 95 -4.72 -6.07 30.49
N GLY A 96 -4.44 -6.36 29.22
CA GLY A 96 -3.26 -7.12 28.81
C GLY A 96 -3.35 -8.60 29.17
N GLU A 97 -4.53 -9.15 29.39
CA GLU A 97 -4.77 -10.55 29.77
C GLU A 97 -4.47 -11.56 28.64
N GLY A 98 -4.38 -11.09 27.39
CA GLY A 98 -4.15 -11.93 26.22
C GLY A 98 -5.34 -12.83 25.86
N VAL A 99 -5.11 -13.68 24.86
CA VAL A 99 -6.04 -14.74 24.43
C VAL A 99 -5.27 -16.04 24.38
N ALA A 100 -5.67 -17.01 25.20
CA ALA A 100 -4.97 -18.29 25.33
C ALA A 100 -4.72 -18.95 23.96
N GLY A 101 -3.46 -19.31 23.69
CA GLY A 101 -3.03 -19.94 22.43
C GLY A 101 -3.01 -19.04 21.20
N ALA A 102 -3.37 -17.76 21.31
CA ALA A 102 -3.36 -16.81 20.19
C ALA A 102 -2.48 -15.57 20.49
N PHE A 103 -2.77 -14.85 21.58
CA PHE A 103 -2.05 -13.65 21.97
C PHE A 103 -1.55 -13.78 23.42
N PRO A 104 -0.25 -13.67 23.68
CA PRO A 104 0.27 -13.89 25.02
C PRO A 104 -0.25 -12.82 26.00
N PRO A 105 -0.46 -13.19 27.27
CA PRO A 105 -0.73 -12.22 28.32
C PRO A 105 0.48 -11.30 28.49
N LEU A 106 0.22 -10.00 28.56
CA LEU A 106 1.17 -9.00 28.99
C LEU A 106 1.08 -8.81 30.50
N HIS A 107 -0.13 -8.81 31.07
CA HIS A 107 -0.35 -8.76 32.51
C HIS A 107 0.15 -10.02 33.19
N GLY A 108 0.94 -9.85 34.25
CA GLY A 108 1.48 -10.96 35.03
C GLY A 108 2.55 -11.79 34.31
N SER A 109 2.96 -11.41 33.10
CA SER A 109 3.88 -12.12 32.21
C SER A 109 5.29 -12.21 32.78
N ASP A 110 5.90 -13.39 32.75
CA ASP A 110 7.31 -13.60 33.07
C ASP A 110 8.24 -12.81 32.12
N VAL A 111 7.91 -12.74 30.84
CA VAL A 111 8.61 -11.91 29.85
C VAL A 111 8.64 -10.44 30.27
N VAL A 112 7.49 -9.86 30.62
CA VAL A 112 7.43 -8.44 31.01
C VAL A 112 8.02 -8.21 32.40
N LYS A 113 7.77 -9.09 33.37
CA LYS A 113 8.30 -8.96 34.74
C LYS A 113 9.82 -9.01 34.79
N LEU A 114 10.44 -9.89 33.99
CA LEU A 114 11.89 -10.06 33.96
C LEU A 114 12.56 -9.05 33.00
N GLY A 115 11.95 -8.80 31.85
CA GLY A 115 12.50 -7.93 30.81
C GLY A 115 12.21 -6.44 31.00
N GLY A 116 11.17 -6.09 31.76
CA GLY A 116 10.76 -4.72 32.05
C GLY A 116 10.42 -3.89 30.80
N ALA A 117 10.42 -2.57 30.95
CA ALA A 117 10.11 -1.64 29.86
C ALA A 117 11.10 -1.75 28.68
N GLN A 118 12.34 -2.19 28.92
CA GLN A 118 13.33 -2.38 27.87
C GLN A 118 12.94 -3.53 26.92
N ALA A 119 12.58 -4.70 27.46
CA ALA A 119 12.13 -5.81 26.63
C ALA A 119 10.85 -5.47 25.86
N VAL A 120 9.90 -4.79 26.51
CA VAL A 120 8.68 -4.33 25.83
C VAL A 120 9.02 -3.36 24.69
N THR A 121 9.96 -2.42 24.91
CA THR A 121 10.41 -1.49 23.86
C THR A 121 11.01 -2.23 22.67
N GLU A 122 11.90 -3.18 22.92
CA GLU A 122 12.57 -3.97 21.87
C GLU A 122 11.57 -4.83 21.08
N ILE A 123 10.58 -5.43 21.75
CA ILE A 123 9.53 -6.23 21.12
C ILE A 123 8.58 -5.34 20.31
N VAL A 124 8.11 -4.22 20.87
CA VAL A 124 7.23 -3.28 20.17
C VAL A 124 7.91 -2.67 18.96
N MET A 125 9.21 -2.39 19.05
CA MET A 125 9.96 -1.76 17.96
C MET A 125 10.19 -2.70 16.78
N ARG A 126 10.55 -3.96 17.06
CA ARG A 126 10.96 -4.94 16.04
C ARG A 126 9.86 -5.93 15.63
N GLY A 127 8.82 -6.07 16.45
CA GLY A 127 7.88 -7.19 16.36
C GLY A 127 8.51 -8.50 16.87
N ILE A 128 7.67 -9.51 17.06
CA ILE A 128 8.11 -10.86 17.46
C ILE A 128 7.25 -11.90 16.76
N GLY A 129 7.89 -12.92 16.21
CA GLY A 129 7.26 -14.07 15.56
C GLY A 129 7.86 -15.37 16.07
N GLY A 130 7.25 -16.51 15.77
CA GLY A 130 7.75 -17.83 16.16
C GLY A 130 7.46 -18.25 17.61
N PRO A 131 7.97 -19.42 18.03
CA PRO A 131 7.50 -20.08 19.24
C PRO A 131 8.02 -19.36 20.50
N LEU A 132 7.09 -19.00 21.37
CA LEU A 132 7.32 -18.24 22.61
C LEU A 132 6.58 -18.94 23.74
N ASN A 133 7.26 -19.13 24.87
CA ASN A 133 6.65 -19.60 26.11
C ASN A 133 6.48 -18.43 27.07
N VAL A 134 5.23 -18.15 27.44
CA VAL A 134 4.88 -17.11 28.43
C VAL A 134 4.12 -17.77 29.56
N ASN A 135 4.62 -17.64 30.80
CA ASN A 135 4.02 -18.25 31.99
C ASN A 135 3.80 -19.78 31.90
N GLY A 136 4.60 -20.48 31.09
CA GLY A 136 4.46 -21.94 30.89
C GLY A 136 3.49 -22.34 29.78
N GLU A 137 2.84 -21.39 29.12
CA GLU A 137 2.00 -21.63 27.94
C GLU A 137 2.71 -21.24 26.64
N SER A 138 2.48 -22.04 25.59
CA SER A 138 3.10 -21.84 24.29
C SER A 138 2.24 -20.97 23.36
N TYR A 139 2.91 -20.04 22.69
CA TYR A 139 2.38 -19.12 21.69
C TYR A 139 3.26 -19.23 20.45
N ASP A 140 2.66 -19.13 19.26
CA ASP A 140 3.37 -19.19 17.97
C ASP A 140 2.68 -18.25 16.97
N GLY A 141 2.42 -17.03 17.44
CA GLY A 141 1.74 -15.97 16.70
C GLY A 141 2.71 -14.87 16.28
N GLU A 142 2.30 -14.07 15.31
CA GLU A 142 3.09 -12.95 14.79
C GLU A 142 2.59 -11.62 15.36
N MET A 143 3.46 -10.90 16.07
CA MET A 143 3.23 -9.53 16.53
C MET A 143 3.96 -8.56 15.59
N PRO A 144 3.25 -7.65 14.89
CA PRO A 144 3.87 -6.71 13.97
C PRO A 144 4.79 -5.71 14.70
N ALA A 145 5.74 -5.15 13.95
CA ALA A 145 6.61 -4.07 14.42
C ALA A 145 5.86 -2.73 14.42
N PHE A 146 5.97 -1.98 15.51
CA PHE A 146 5.37 -0.66 15.66
C PHE A 146 6.40 0.48 15.67
N GLY A 147 7.69 0.16 15.56
CA GLY A 147 8.77 1.14 15.54
C GLY A 147 8.51 2.25 14.51
N SER A 148 8.17 1.92 13.27
CA SER A 148 7.99 2.92 12.21
C SER A 148 6.74 3.80 12.34
N VAL A 149 5.75 3.41 13.15
CA VAL A 149 4.46 4.10 13.26
C VAL A 149 4.28 4.87 14.57
N LEU A 150 4.95 4.46 15.64
CA LEU A 150 4.93 5.13 16.93
C LEU A 150 6.22 5.94 17.14
N SER A 151 6.08 7.16 17.66
CA SER A 151 7.20 8.00 18.07
C SER A 151 7.92 7.42 19.31
N ASP A 152 9.15 7.87 19.55
CA ASP A 152 9.92 7.46 20.72
C ASP A 152 9.21 7.75 22.04
N LYS A 153 8.48 8.87 22.08
CA LYS A 153 7.66 9.25 23.23
C LYS A 153 6.51 8.27 23.44
N GLU A 154 5.75 7.95 22.39
CA GLU A 154 4.62 7.02 22.47
C GLU A 154 5.05 5.61 22.87
N ILE A 155 6.15 5.11 22.29
CA ILE A 155 6.72 3.82 22.69
C ILE A 155 7.19 3.86 24.15
N SER A 156 7.81 4.95 24.60
CA SER A 156 8.24 5.08 26.00
C SER A 156 7.06 5.05 26.98
N GLU A 157 5.94 5.64 26.60
CA GLU A 157 4.70 5.67 27.39
C GLU A 157 4.04 4.30 27.44
N ILE A 158 3.90 3.62 26.30
CA ILE A 158 3.35 2.25 26.22
C ILE A 158 4.23 1.27 27.00
N ALA A 159 5.53 1.23 26.72
CA ALA A 159 6.44 0.26 27.34
C ALA A 159 6.52 0.44 28.86
N SER A 160 6.51 1.69 29.33
CA SER A 160 6.48 2.00 30.76
C SER A 160 5.14 1.62 31.40
N TYR A 161 4.01 1.86 30.74
CA TYR A 161 2.70 1.44 31.24
C TYR A 161 2.58 -0.09 31.31
N VAL A 162 3.03 -0.83 30.29
CA VAL A 162 2.98 -2.30 30.28
C VAL A 162 3.88 -2.87 31.39
N ALA A 163 5.07 -2.32 31.59
CA ALA A 163 5.99 -2.78 32.63
C ALA A 163 5.52 -2.45 34.06
N THR A 164 4.94 -1.26 34.26
CA THR A 164 4.57 -0.78 35.60
C THR A 164 3.09 -0.99 35.91
N GLY A 165 2.20 -0.44 35.08
CA GLY A 165 0.75 -0.46 35.26
C GLY A 165 0.11 -1.84 35.10
N LEU A 166 0.66 -2.71 34.24
CA LEU A 166 0.15 -4.08 34.06
C LEU A 166 0.94 -5.14 34.83
N ASN A 167 2.13 -4.84 35.36
CA ASN A 167 3.04 -5.86 35.91
C ASN A 167 3.70 -5.50 37.24
N ASP A 168 3.27 -4.41 37.88
CA ASP A 168 3.82 -3.90 39.15
C ASP A 168 5.35 -3.63 39.11
N GLY A 169 5.92 -3.49 37.91
CA GLY A 169 7.31 -3.12 37.74
C GLY A 169 7.57 -1.69 38.20
N THR A 170 8.83 -1.38 38.50
CA THR A 170 9.24 -0.04 38.98
C THR A 170 10.14 0.70 37.99
N LYS A 171 10.62 0.01 36.95
CA LYS A 171 11.51 0.58 35.93
C LYS A 171 10.71 0.99 34.71
N THR A 172 10.70 2.30 34.46
CA THR A 172 10.20 2.92 33.23
C THR A 172 11.34 3.11 32.22
N ILE A 173 11.01 3.48 30.99
CA ILE A 173 11.97 3.87 29.96
C ILE A 173 11.63 5.27 29.44
N SER A 174 12.63 6.13 29.24
CA SER A 174 12.43 7.48 28.71
C SER A 174 12.42 7.51 27.18
N ALA A 175 11.83 8.55 26.58
CA ALA A 175 11.85 8.75 25.13
C ALA A 175 13.28 8.83 24.55
N SER A 176 14.24 9.37 25.31
CA SER A 176 15.64 9.41 24.87
C SER A 176 16.26 8.02 24.81
N GLU A 177 15.97 7.17 25.79
CA GLU A 177 16.45 5.78 25.79
C GLU A 177 15.81 4.98 24.66
N VAL A 178 14.52 5.18 24.40
CA VAL A 178 13.85 4.58 23.23
C VAL A 178 14.51 5.03 21.93
N ALA A 179 14.83 6.32 21.78
CA ALA A 179 15.51 6.84 20.61
C ALA A 179 16.91 6.21 20.42
N ASP A 180 17.63 5.94 21.50
CA ASP A 180 18.93 5.26 21.44
C ASP A 180 18.78 3.78 21.07
N ILE A 181 17.78 3.08 21.63
CA ILE A 181 17.47 1.71 21.24
C ILE A 181 17.06 1.68 19.76
N ARG A 182 16.28 2.65 19.27
CA ARG A 182 15.85 2.73 17.87
C ARG A 182 17.02 2.88 16.90
N LYS A 183 18.04 3.66 17.24
CA LYS A 183 19.24 3.79 16.40
C LYS A 183 19.99 2.47 16.23
N VAL A 184 19.94 1.61 17.24
CA VAL A 184 20.65 0.32 17.25
C VAL A 184 19.80 -0.78 16.63
N SER A 185 18.51 -0.81 16.96
CA SER A 185 17.63 -1.96 16.73
C SER A 185 16.49 -1.70 15.74
N GLY A 186 16.29 -0.45 15.30
CA GLY A 186 15.21 -0.08 14.39
C GLY A 186 15.29 -0.71 13.00
N ASP A 187 16.50 -1.06 12.55
CA ASP A 187 16.76 -1.76 11.29
C ASP A 187 17.06 -3.26 11.49
N MET A 188 16.97 -3.76 12.73
CA MET A 188 17.20 -5.18 13.02
C MET A 188 15.97 -6.02 12.71
N ASP A 189 16.22 -7.30 12.41
CA ASP A 189 15.17 -8.27 12.14
C ASP A 189 14.21 -8.42 13.33
N PRO A 190 12.91 -8.72 13.12
CA PRO A 190 11.98 -9.13 14.17
C PRO A 190 12.54 -10.25 15.04
N TRP A 191 12.12 -10.28 16.32
CA TRP A 191 12.51 -11.36 17.22
C TRP A 191 11.96 -12.71 16.74
N ASN A 192 12.77 -13.75 16.75
CA ASN A 192 12.38 -15.11 16.38
C ASN A 192 12.21 -16.00 17.61
N GLY A 193 11.04 -15.88 18.21
CA GLY A 193 10.57 -16.67 19.32
C GLY A 193 11.24 -16.31 20.63
N GLY A 194 10.92 -17.10 21.65
CA GLY A 194 11.45 -16.90 22.98
C GLY A 194 12.96 -17.16 23.08
N ALA A 195 13.52 -18.02 22.22
CA ALA A 195 14.93 -18.38 22.28
C ALA A 195 15.86 -17.17 22.05
N GLU A 196 15.55 -16.31 21.07
CA GLU A 196 16.30 -15.06 20.87
C GLU A 196 16.02 -14.05 21.98
N LEU A 197 14.77 -13.97 22.43
CA LEU A 197 14.37 -13.06 23.50
C LEU A 197 15.04 -13.39 24.83
N ALA A 198 15.34 -14.66 25.10
CA ALA A 198 16.09 -15.11 26.27
C ALA A 198 17.53 -14.57 26.29
N GLY A 199 18.09 -14.18 25.14
CA GLY A 199 19.37 -13.47 25.06
C GLY A 199 19.30 -12.02 25.56
N LEU A 200 18.11 -11.41 25.51
CA LEU A 200 17.85 -10.07 26.03
C LEU A 200 17.41 -10.10 27.51
N ILE A 201 16.60 -11.09 27.88
CA ILE A 201 15.94 -11.17 29.19
C ILE A 201 16.66 -12.16 30.10
N ASN A 202 17.39 -11.63 31.08
CA ASN A 202 18.09 -12.46 32.07
C ASN A 202 17.11 -13.24 32.95
N GLY A 203 17.28 -14.56 33.01
CA GLY A 203 16.52 -15.45 33.89
C GLY A 203 15.16 -15.88 33.33
N LEU A 204 14.88 -15.62 32.05
CA LEU A 204 13.68 -16.12 31.38
C LEU A 204 13.66 -17.66 31.39
N PRO A 205 12.52 -18.32 31.69
CA PRO A 205 12.39 -19.77 31.63
C PRO A 205 12.77 -20.33 30.25
N ALA A 206 13.15 -21.62 30.19
CA ALA A 206 13.56 -22.27 28.95
C ALA A 206 12.51 -22.06 27.84
N GLN A 207 12.97 -21.48 26.75
CA GLN A 207 12.15 -21.13 25.59
C GLN A 207 12.26 -22.24 24.54
N PRO A 208 11.17 -22.49 23.78
CA PRO A 208 11.22 -23.45 22.69
C PRO A 208 12.23 -23.00 21.63
N ASP A 209 12.97 -23.96 21.05
CA ASP A 209 13.87 -23.68 19.94
C ASP A 209 13.07 -23.09 18.78
N ALA A 210 13.56 -21.97 18.22
CA ALA A 210 12.97 -21.38 17.04
C ALA A 210 13.05 -22.38 15.88
N LYS A 211 11.89 -22.82 15.38
CA LYS A 211 11.85 -23.64 14.16
C LYS A 211 12.00 -22.71 12.96
N THR A 212 13.21 -22.69 12.40
CA THR A 212 13.64 -21.88 11.24
C THR A 212 14.07 -20.45 11.64
N PRO A 213 15.13 -19.86 11.04
CA PRO A 213 15.60 -18.51 11.38
C PRO A 213 14.55 -17.42 11.13
N ALA A 214 14.66 -16.31 11.86
CA ALA A 214 13.81 -15.13 11.80
C ALA A 214 13.51 -14.72 10.36
N ALA A 215 12.25 -14.33 10.11
CA ALA A 215 11.91 -13.51 8.97
C ALA A 215 12.70 -12.21 9.02
N LYS A 216 13.81 -12.11 8.28
CA LYS A 216 14.58 -10.86 8.14
C LYS A 216 13.69 -9.69 7.74
N GLY A 217 14.02 -8.44 8.06
CA GLY A 217 13.38 -7.27 7.44
C GLY A 217 13.53 -7.29 5.90
N PRO A 218 12.81 -6.43 5.14
CA PRO A 218 12.91 -6.45 3.69
C PRO A 218 14.37 -6.17 3.30
N ASP A 219 15.04 -7.17 2.73
CA ASP A 219 16.42 -7.04 2.30
C ASP A 219 16.43 -6.14 1.05
N ALA A 220 16.54 -4.83 1.27
CA ALA A 220 16.51 -3.83 0.21
C ALA A 220 17.58 -4.10 -0.88
N LYS A 221 18.69 -4.75 -0.51
CA LYS A 221 19.74 -5.13 -1.46
C LYS A 221 19.32 -6.34 -2.28
N LEU A 222 18.74 -7.37 -1.65
CA LEU A 222 18.19 -8.53 -2.36
C LEU A 222 17.01 -8.13 -3.26
N VAL A 223 16.11 -7.26 -2.79
CA VAL A 223 15.02 -6.70 -3.60
C VAL A 223 15.58 -5.94 -4.79
N ALA A 224 16.56 -5.05 -4.59
CA ALA A 224 17.19 -4.34 -5.69
C ALA A 224 17.88 -5.28 -6.69
N GLN A 225 18.50 -6.36 -6.20
CA GLN A 225 19.09 -7.40 -7.04
C GLN A 225 18.01 -8.13 -7.85
N LEU A 226 16.96 -8.67 -7.22
CA LEU A 226 15.86 -9.37 -7.89
C LEU A 226 15.12 -8.49 -8.90
N VAL A 227 14.99 -7.20 -8.60
CA VAL A 227 14.30 -6.24 -9.48
C VAL A 227 15.14 -5.90 -10.71
N ASN A 228 16.44 -5.63 -10.55
CA ASN A 228 17.25 -5.09 -11.63
C ASN A 228 18.09 -6.15 -12.35
N GLU A 229 18.64 -7.11 -11.62
CA GLU A 229 19.62 -8.08 -12.11
C GLU A 229 19.04 -9.50 -12.21
N GLY A 230 18.16 -9.88 -11.28
CA GLY A 230 17.71 -11.25 -11.10
C GLY A 230 18.73 -12.12 -10.37
N THR A 231 18.56 -13.43 -10.47
CA THR A 231 19.47 -14.47 -9.99
C THR A 231 19.63 -15.54 -11.08
N ASP A 232 20.44 -16.57 -10.82
CA ASP A 232 20.58 -17.73 -11.72
C ASP A 232 19.24 -18.46 -11.96
N THR A 233 18.29 -18.34 -11.03
CA THR A 233 17.00 -19.06 -11.05
C THR A 233 15.80 -18.14 -11.23
N VAL A 234 15.96 -16.81 -11.08
CA VAL A 234 14.89 -15.83 -11.14
C VAL A 234 15.28 -14.72 -12.11
N TRP A 235 14.48 -14.48 -13.14
CA TRP A 235 14.73 -13.36 -14.04
C TRP A 235 14.46 -12.01 -13.35
N SER A 236 15.24 -11.00 -13.73
CA SER A 236 15.04 -9.60 -13.31
C SER A 236 13.59 -9.15 -13.55
N CYS A 237 12.94 -8.61 -12.52
CA CYS A 237 11.56 -8.13 -12.62
C CYS A 237 11.44 -7.00 -13.65
N ALA A 238 12.38 -6.05 -13.61
CA ALA A 238 12.41 -4.87 -14.48
C ALA A 238 12.59 -5.23 -15.96
N SER A 239 13.20 -6.39 -16.28
CA SER A 239 13.38 -6.84 -17.67
C SER A 239 12.06 -6.98 -18.44
N CYS A 240 10.95 -7.24 -17.73
CA CYS A 240 9.61 -7.37 -18.31
C CYS A 240 8.67 -6.28 -17.82
N HIS A 241 8.68 -5.98 -16.51
CA HIS A 241 7.73 -5.06 -15.89
C HIS A 241 8.17 -3.59 -15.95
N GLY A 242 9.34 -3.29 -16.50
CA GLY A 242 9.91 -1.94 -16.56
C GLY A 242 10.66 -1.56 -15.28
N GLU A 243 11.60 -0.63 -15.40
CA GLU A 243 12.49 -0.18 -14.32
C GLU A 243 11.71 0.39 -13.12
N LYS A 244 10.56 1.00 -13.40
CA LYS A 244 9.68 1.60 -12.39
C LYS A 244 8.39 0.79 -12.22
N GLY A 245 8.35 -0.46 -12.67
CA GLY A 245 7.17 -1.31 -12.58
C GLY A 245 5.97 -0.80 -13.38
N GLU A 246 6.18 0.00 -14.42
CA GLU A 246 5.16 0.63 -15.26
C GLU A 246 4.43 -0.35 -16.22
N GLY A 247 5.02 -1.53 -16.42
CA GLY A 247 4.54 -2.54 -17.37
C GLY A 247 4.72 -2.15 -18.84
N LEU A 248 4.50 -3.12 -19.72
CA LEU A 248 4.59 -2.94 -21.16
C LEU A 248 3.69 -3.96 -21.86
N GLU A 249 2.79 -3.50 -22.74
CA GLU A 249 1.87 -4.35 -23.50
C GLU A 249 1.13 -5.39 -22.62
N THR A 250 1.36 -6.68 -22.83
CA THR A 250 0.71 -7.75 -22.07
C THR A 250 1.34 -7.96 -20.69
N VAL A 251 2.41 -7.25 -20.37
CA VAL A 251 3.06 -7.26 -19.05
C VAL A 251 2.45 -6.17 -18.17
N PRO A 252 1.88 -6.51 -17.00
CA PRO A 252 1.17 -5.53 -16.20
C PRO A 252 2.11 -4.56 -15.48
N ARG A 253 1.57 -3.37 -15.22
CA ARG A 253 2.04 -2.46 -14.18
C ARG A 253 1.96 -3.14 -12.81
N LEU A 254 3.04 -3.04 -12.04
CA LEU A 254 3.14 -3.50 -10.65
C LEU A 254 3.17 -2.34 -9.64
N ALA A 255 3.81 -1.22 -10.00
CA ALA A 255 4.01 -0.08 -9.12
C ALA A 255 2.67 0.48 -8.62
N GLY A 256 2.51 0.64 -7.31
CA GLY A 256 1.30 1.14 -6.66
C GLY A 256 0.14 0.15 -6.59
N LEU A 257 0.34 -1.13 -6.93
CA LEU A 257 -0.65 -2.17 -6.62
C LEU A 257 -0.55 -2.59 -5.15
N PRO A 258 -1.66 -2.95 -4.49
CA PRO A 258 -1.62 -3.37 -3.09
C PRO A 258 -0.67 -4.54 -2.86
N ALA A 259 0.17 -4.47 -1.83
CA ALA A 259 1.15 -5.53 -1.54
C ALA A 259 0.47 -6.90 -1.36
N ALA A 260 -0.66 -6.98 -0.66
CA ALA A 260 -1.39 -8.23 -0.46
C ALA A 260 -1.91 -8.84 -1.76
N TYR A 261 -2.32 -7.99 -2.70
CA TYR A 261 -2.68 -8.44 -4.02
C TYR A 261 -1.48 -9.03 -4.76
N LEU A 262 -0.32 -8.36 -4.72
CA LEU A 262 0.91 -8.84 -5.35
C LEU A 262 1.39 -10.17 -4.75
N VAL A 263 1.41 -10.31 -3.42
CA VAL A 263 1.70 -11.58 -2.72
C VAL A 263 0.79 -12.68 -3.22
N LYS A 264 -0.54 -12.44 -3.20
CA LYS A 264 -1.52 -13.40 -3.68
C LYS A 264 -1.25 -13.81 -5.13
N GLN A 265 -0.96 -12.86 -6.02
CA GLN A 265 -0.71 -13.18 -7.42
C GLN A 265 0.54 -14.04 -7.61
N LEU A 266 1.64 -13.74 -6.92
CA LEU A 266 2.88 -14.52 -6.99
C LEU A 266 2.67 -15.94 -6.47
N HIS A 267 1.97 -16.11 -5.34
CA HIS A 267 1.57 -17.43 -4.84
C HIS A 267 0.63 -18.18 -5.78
N ASP A 268 -0.31 -17.49 -6.41
CA ASP A 268 -1.21 -18.10 -7.39
C ASP A 268 -0.45 -18.62 -8.62
N PHE A 269 0.62 -17.93 -9.06
CA PHE A 269 1.50 -18.41 -10.12
C PHE A 269 2.32 -19.62 -9.67
N GLN A 270 2.88 -19.61 -8.47
CA GLN A 270 3.61 -20.77 -7.91
C GLN A 270 2.74 -22.02 -7.83
N LYS A 271 1.50 -21.87 -7.37
CA LYS A 271 0.54 -22.96 -7.16
C LYS A 271 -0.23 -23.35 -8.43
N GLY A 272 -0.04 -22.62 -9.54
CA GLY A 272 -0.76 -22.84 -10.80
C GLY A 272 -2.22 -22.40 -10.78
N ALA A 273 -2.69 -21.73 -9.73
CA ALA A 273 -4.03 -21.13 -9.68
C ALA A 273 -4.19 -19.96 -10.66
N ARG A 274 -3.08 -19.33 -11.05
CA ARG A 274 -2.99 -18.38 -12.16
C ARG A 274 -1.93 -18.87 -13.14
N PHE A 275 -2.31 -19.02 -14.41
CA PHE A 275 -1.41 -19.56 -15.43
C PHE A 275 -0.73 -18.44 -16.24
N ASN A 276 0.59 -18.51 -16.35
CA ASN A 276 1.44 -17.81 -17.31
C ASN A 276 2.84 -18.43 -17.22
N ASP A 277 3.40 -18.96 -18.31
CA ASP A 277 4.65 -19.73 -18.25
C ASP A 277 5.84 -18.90 -17.73
N SER A 278 5.97 -17.65 -18.19
CA SER A 278 7.04 -16.75 -17.76
C SER A 278 6.95 -16.43 -16.26
N MET A 279 5.76 -16.04 -15.79
CA MET A 279 5.56 -15.73 -14.38
C MET A 279 5.58 -16.97 -13.49
N ALA A 280 5.16 -18.13 -13.98
CA ALA A 280 5.28 -19.38 -13.24
C ALA A 280 6.75 -19.78 -13.06
N TYR A 281 7.60 -19.56 -14.06
CA TYR A 281 9.05 -19.76 -13.93
C TYR A 281 9.65 -18.83 -12.87
N VAL A 282 9.40 -17.51 -12.99
CA VAL A 282 9.90 -16.50 -12.04
C VAL A 282 9.40 -16.80 -10.63
N ALA A 283 8.09 -17.00 -10.45
CA ALA A 283 7.49 -17.17 -9.14
C ALA A 283 7.97 -18.45 -8.44
N LYS A 284 8.21 -19.56 -9.16
CA LYS A 284 8.75 -20.80 -8.58
C LYS A 284 10.16 -20.65 -8.02
N GLY A 285 10.95 -19.70 -8.53
CA GLY A 285 12.28 -19.42 -8.02
C GLY A 285 12.32 -18.50 -6.80
N LEU A 286 11.19 -17.88 -6.44
CA LEU A 286 11.07 -16.99 -5.29
C LEU A 286 10.67 -17.77 -4.02
N SER A 287 11.27 -17.41 -2.90
CA SER A 287 10.82 -17.75 -1.56
C SER A 287 9.62 -16.89 -1.13
N ASP A 288 8.88 -17.34 -0.12
CA ASP A 288 7.79 -16.56 0.47
C ASP A 288 8.25 -15.19 0.99
N ARG A 289 9.50 -15.10 1.48
CA ARG A 289 10.09 -13.83 1.90
C ARG A 289 10.29 -12.88 0.74
N GLU A 290 10.93 -13.34 -0.32
CA GLU A 290 11.19 -12.52 -1.50
C GLU A 290 9.89 -12.05 -2.16
N ILE A 291 8.84 -12.89 -2.14
CA ILE A 291 7.49 -12.51 -2.61
C ILE A 291 6.93 -11.33 -1.83
N ILE A 292 7.03 -11.36 -0.50
CA ILE A 292 6.51 -10.31 0.38
C ILE A 292 7.33 -9.02 0.23
N ASP A 293 8.65 -9.15 0.12
CA ASP A 293 9.55 -8.02 -0.06
C ASP A 293 9.36 -7.31 -1.41
N LEU A 294 9.26 -8.08 -2.49
CA LEU A 294 8.94 -7.56 -3.83
C LEU A 294 7.56 -6.90 -3.87
N ALA A 295 6.57 -7.50 -3.19
CA ALA A 295 5.22 -6.94 -3.10
C ALA A 295 5.20 -5.58 -2.39
N ASN A 296 5.87 -5.48 -1.23
CA ASN A 296 5.97 -4.22 -0.49
C ASN A 296 6.75 -3.15 -1.27
N TYR A 297 7.83 -3.57 -1.95
CA TYR A 297 8.63 -2.68 -2.81
C TYR A 297 7.79 -2.05 -3.93
N TYR A 298 7.05 -2.84 -4.71
CA TYR A 298 6.22 -2.31 -5.79
C TYR A 298 5.00 -1.54 -5.26
N ALA A 299 4.40 -1.93 -4.14
CA ALA A 299 3.30 -1.19 -3.53
C ALA A 299 3.70 0.23 -3.10
N GLY A 300 4.92 0.37 -2.55
CA GLY A 300 5.47 1.66 -2.14
C GLY A 300 5.88 2.58 -3.28
N MET A 301 5.94 2.09 -4.53
CA MET A 301 6.23 2.96 -5.68
C MET A 301 5.05 3.84 -6.02
N SER A 302 5.33 5.12 -6.27
CA SER A 302 4.43 5.95 -7.06
C SER A 302 4.26 5.31 -8.43
N SER A 303 3.05 5.31 -8.97
CA SER A 303 2.75 4.65 -10.24
C SER A 303 3.04 5.57 -11.45
N PRO A 304 4.20 5.50 -12.12
CA PRO A 304 4.26 5.91 -13.50
C PRO A 304 3.51 4.88 -14.34
N SER A 305 2.69 5.33 -15.27
CA SER A 305 2.17 4.47 -16.33
C SER A 305 2.26 5.20 -17.65
N GLY A 306 2.84 4.53 -18.65
CA GLY A 306 2.80 4.95 -20.05
C GLY A 306 1.62 4.35 -20.83
N ALA A 307 0.68 3.70 -20.14
CA ALA A 307 -0.47 3.07 -20.79
C ALA A 307 -1.29 4.13 -21.54
N THR A 308 -1.64 3.80 -22.78
CA THR A 308 -2.51 4.60 -23.63
C THR A 308 -3.48 3.68 -24.37
N PRO A 309 -4.69 4.15 -24.72
CA PRO A 309 -5.62 3.38 -25.54
C PRO A 309 -4.97 2.92 -26.86
N SER A 310 -5.01 1.62 -27.16
CA SER A 310 -4.34 1.05 -28.34
C SER A 310 -5.08 -0.12 -28.99
N LEU A 311 -6.15 -0.64 -28.38
CA LEU A 311 -6.91 -1.80 -28.87
C LEU A 311 -8.07 -1.44 -29.80
N GLN A 312 -8.24 -0.14 -30.11
CA GLN A 312 -9.32 0.39 -30.94
C GLN A 312 -10.71 0.07 -30.37
N GLY A 313 -10.81 0.03 -29.04
CA GLY A 313 -12.07 -0.09 -28.33
C GLY A 313 -12.87 1.21 -28.37
N ASP A 314 -14.19 1.10 -28.18
CA ASP A 314 -15.04 2.28 -28.04
C ASP A 314 -14.89 2.84 -26.62
N LEU A 315 -14.17 3.96 -26.48
CA LEU A 315 -13.93 4.60 -25.19
C LEU A 315 -15.23 5.01 -24.47
N LYS A 316 -16.30 5.35 -25.21
CA LYS A 316 -17.60 5.68 -24.59
C LYS A 316 -18.24 4.44 -24.01
N ARG A 317 -18.22 3.33 -24.75
CA ARG A 317 -18.69 2.03 -24.26
C ARG A 317 -17.88 1.56 -23.05
N GLY A 318 -16.55 1.68 -23.11
CA GLY A 318 -15.66 1.36 -22.00
C GLY A 318 -15.94 2.19 -20.76
N ALA A 319 -16.15 3.50 -20.93
CA ALA A 319 -16.51 4.40 -19.83
C ALA A 319 -17.86 4.06 -19.21
N GLN A 320 -18.87 3.74 -20.03
CA GLN A 320 -20.18 3.29 -19.56
C GLN A 320 -20.04 2.03 -18.70
N LEU A 321 -19.42 0.97 -19.23
CA LEU A 321 -19.24 -0.29 -18.51
C LEU A 321 -18.45 -0.11 -17.20
N ALA A 322 -17.42 0.75 -17.21
CA ALA A 322 -16.61 0.98 -16.02
C ALA A 322 -17.32 1.78 -14.92
N LYS A 323 -18.07 2.83 -15.30
CA LYS A 323 -18.72 3.77 -14.35
C LYS A 323 -20.13 3.36 -13.95
N GLU A 324 -20.89 2.82 -14.89
CA GLU A 324 -22.33 2.59 -14.77
C GLU A 324 -22.67 1.09 -14.86
N GLY A 325 -21.83 0.32 -15.55
CA GLY A 325 -22.10 -1.07 -15.87
C GLY A 325 -23.13 -1.20 -17.00
N ASP A 326 -23.63 -2.41 -17.18
CA ASP A 326 -24.69 -2.74 -18.11
C ASP A 326 -25.47 -3.96 -17.60
N TRP A 327 -26.56 -3.71 -16.88
CA TRP A 327 -27.42 -4.76 -16.35
C TRP A 327 -28.15 -5.57 -17.42
N SER A 328 -28.25 -5.08 -18.66
CA SER A 328 -28.85 -5.85 -19.77
C SER A 328 -28.02 -7.08 -20.14
N ILE A 329 -26.71 -7.03 -19.89
CA ILE A 329 -25.79 -8.16 -20.02
C ILE A 329 -25.33 -8.71 -18.66
N GLY A 330 -25.91 -8.25 -17.55
CA GLY A 330 -25.57 -8.72 -16.21
C GLY A 330 -24.21 -8.26 -15.70
N VAL A 331 -23.69 -7.13 -16.18
CA VAL A 331 -22.40 -6.57 -15.76
C VAL A 331 -22.62 -5.38 -14.83
N PRO A 332 -22.23 -5.45 -13.54
CA PRO A 332 -22.22 -4.26 -12.68
C PRO A 332 -21.10 -3.29 -13.09
N ALA A 333 -21.20 -2.04 -12.63
CA ALA A 333 -20.13 -1.05 -12.83
C ALA A 333 -18.81 -1.55 -12.23
N CYS A 334 -17.72 -1.48 -12.98
CA CYS A 334 -16.41 -1.94 -12.51
C CYS A 334 -15.96 -1.20 -11.25
N PHE A 335 -16.21 0.12 -11.18
CA PHE A 335 -15.78 0.98 -10.07
C PHE A 335 -16.58 0.77 -8.77
N THR A 336 -17.69 0.03 -8.80
CA THR A 336 -18.38 -0.38 -7.57
C THR A 336 -17.50 -1.28 -6.70
N CYS A 337 -16.66 -2.12 -7.32
CA CYS A 337 -15.76 -3.02 -6.60
C CYS A 337 -14.31 -2.51 -6.64
N HIS A 338 -13.85 -2.01 -7.79
CA HIS A 338 -12.47 -1.53 -7.97
C HIS A 338 -12.23 -0.09 -7.47
N GLY A 339 -13.14 0.45 -6.67
CA GLY A 339 -13.03 1.77 -6.08
C GLY A 339 -13.22 2.94 -7.07
N PRO A 340 -13.32 4.18 -6.55
CA PRO A 340 -13.51 5.37 -7.36
C PRO A 340 -12.43 5.51 -8.44
N SER A 341 -12.83 5.69 -9.69
CA SER A 341 -11.91 5.76 -10.84
C SER A 341 -10.98 4.55 -11.01
N GLY A 342 -11.29 3.39 -10.40
CA GLY A 342 -10.51 2.17 -10.56
C GLY A 342 -9.20 2.15 -9.76
N ILE A 343 -9.11 2.92 -8.67
CA ILE A 343 -7.90 2.98 -7.82
C ILE A 343 -7.65 1.72 -7.00
N GLY A 344 -8.66 0.87 -6.82
CA GLY A 344 -8.59 -0.34 -6.00
C GLY A 344 -9.07 -0.12 -4.57
N VAL A 345 -9.42 -1.23 -3.93
CA VAL A 345 -9.75 -1.36 -2.50
C VAL A 345 -9.00 -2.60 -2.01
N ALA A 346 -7.89 -2.38 -1.30
CA ALA A 346 -7.04 -3.46 -0.85
C ALA A 346 -7.72 -4.33 0.22
N PRO A 347 -7.36 -5.63 0.31
CA PRO A 347 -6.53 -6.38 -0.63
C PRO A 347 -7.30 -7.05 -1.79
N GLU A 348 -8.64 -7.13 -1.72
CA GLU A 348 -9.45 -7.97 -2.61
C GLU A 348 -9.62 -7.39 -4.01
N PHE A 349 -9.65 -6.06 -4.14
CA PHE A 349 -9.94 -5.38 -5.39
C PHE A 349 -8.74 -4.54 -5.84
N PRO A 350 -7.92 -5.04 -6.79
CA PRO A 350 -6.73 -4.30 -7.23
C PRO A 350 -7.08 -3.02 -7.97
N GLY A 351 -6.14 -2.08 -8.00
CA GLY A 351 -6.20 -0.92 -8.88
C GLY A 351 -6.13 -1.35 -10.35
N ILE A 352 -7.09 -0.92 -11.14
CA ILE A 352 -7.22 -1.23 -12.58
C ILE A 352 -7.00 -0.01 -13.48
N ALA A 353 -6.97 1.20 -12.89
CA ALA A 353 -6.65 2.43 -13.61
C ALA A 353 -5.20 2.43 -14.11
N ALA A 354 -5.00 3.02 -15.29
CA ALA A 354 -3.73 3.14 -15.99
C ALA A 354 -2.99 1.80 -16.17
N GLN A 355 -3.72 0.69 -16.20
CA GLN A 355 -3.15 -0.61 -16.51
C GLN A 355 -3.01 -0.78 -18.03
N GLN A 356 -2.03 -1.57 -18.47
CA GLN A 356 -1.80 -1.80 -19.90
C GLN A 356 -3.04 -2.41 -20.56
N PRO A 357 -3.54 -1.83 -21.68
CA PRO A 357 -4.83 -2.24 -22.24
C PRO A 357 -4.78 -3.68 -22.76
N SER A 358 -3.70 -4.09 -23.43
CA SER A 358 -3.56 -5.48 -23.91
C SER A 358 -3.49 -6.48 -22.76
N TYR A 359 -2.83 -6.14 -21.64
CA TYR A 359 -2.91 -6.95 -20.43
C TYR A 359 -4.35 -7.07 -19.91
N VAL A 360 -5.07 -5.95 -19.74
CA VAL A 360 -6.46 -5.97 -19.21
C VAL A 360 -7.37 -6.80 -20.10
N ALA A 361 -7.38 -6.55 -21.41
CA ALA A 361 -8.19 -7.31 -22.36
C ALA A 361 -7.84 -8.80 -22.32
N HIS A 362 -6.55 -9.15 -22.23
CA HIS A 362 -6.11 -10.52 -22.10
C HIS A 362 -6.58 -11.18 -20.79
N GLN A 363 -6.50 -10.49 -19.64
CA GLN A 363 -6.98 -11.04 -18.37
C GLN A 363 -8.49 -11.31 -18.40
N LEU A 364 -9.28 -10.39 -18.95
CA LEU A 364 -10.72 -10.58 -19.13
C LEU A 364 -11.00 -11.77 -20.05
N ALA A 365 -10.26 -11.92 -21.15
CA ALA A 365 -10.39 -13.08 -22.04
C ALA A 365 -10.04 -14.41 -21.34
N MET A 366 -8.98 -14.43 -20.51
CA MET A 366 -8.58 -15.61 -19.75
C MET A 366 -9.63 -16.02 -18.71
N TRP A 367 -10.27 -15.06 -18.03
CA TRP A 367 -11.39 -15.37 -17.14
C TRP A 367 -12.62 -15.87 -17.90
N ALA A 368 -12.94 -15.26 -19.05
CA ALA A 368 -14.07 -15.67 -19.87
C ALA A 368 -13.91 -17.11 -20.37
N GLY A 369 -12.70 -17.45 -20.85
CA GLY A 369 -12.33 -18.79 -21.31
C GLY A 369 -12.04 -19.81 -20.20
N GLY A 370 -12.03 -19.39 -18.92
CA GLY A 370 -11.78 -20.25 -17.77
C GLY A 370 -10.29 -20.57 -17.51
N ALA A 371 -9.38 -20.10 -18.35
CA ALA A 371 -7.93 -20.26 -18.16
C ALA A 371 -7.38 -19.44 -16.98
N ARG A 372 -8.15 -18.47 -16.47
CA ARG A 372 -7.91 -17.81 -15.18
C ARG A 372 -9.12 -17.98 -14.28
N HIS A 373 -8.91 -18.46 -13.05
CA HIS A 373 -9.99 -18.76 -12.09
C HIS A 373 -9.65 -18.35 -10.65
N ASN A 374 -8.63 -17.51 -10.45
CA ASN A 374 -8.14 -17.11 -9.13
C ASN A 374 -8.86 -15.89 -8.50
N SER A 375 -10.05 -15.53 -8.99
CA SER A 375 -10.86 -14.44 -8.41
C SER A 375 -11.74 -14.97 -7.28
N PRO A 376 -11.81 -14.31 -6.10
CA PRO A 376 -12.72 -14.68 -5.03
C PRO A 376 -14.16 -14.86 -5.53
N LEU A 377 -14.81 -15.94 -5.10
CA LEU A 377 -16.19 -16.30 -5.49
C LEU A 377 -16.45 -16.36 -7.01
N GLY A 378 -15.41 -16.44 -7.85
CA GLY A 378 -15.56 -16.45 -9.31
C GLY A 378 -16.09 -15.14 -9.91
N LEU A 379 -16.05 -14.02 -9.17
CA LEU A 379 -16.67 -12.74 -9.58
C LEU A 379 -16.24 -12.30 -10.98
N MET A 380 -14.93 -12.27 -11.23
CA MET A 380 -14.39 -11.81 -12.52
C MET A 380 -14.63 -12.81 -13.65
N ALA A 381 -14.78 -14.10 -13.35
CA ALA A 381 -15.16 -15.09 -14.36
C ALA A 381 -16.59 -14.85 -14.87
N GLY A 382 -17.53 -14.55 -13.96
CA GLY A 382 -18.91 -14.19 -14.33
C GLY A 382 -18.97 -12.92 -15.17
N ILE A 383 -18.34 -11.83 -14.70
CA ILE A 383 -18.30 -10.54 -15.40
C ILE A 383 -17.67 -10.69 -16.79
N SER A 384 -16.55 -11.41 -16.88
CA SER A 384 -15.80 -11.54 -18.13
C SER A 384 -16.52 -12.38 -19.18
N LYS A 385 -17.29 -13.39 -18.76
CA LYS A 385 -18.15 -14.19 -19.65
C LYS A 385 -19.30 -13.37 -20.25
N ALA A 386 -19.83 -12.41 -19.50
CA ALA A 386 -20.88 -11.52 -19.97
C ALA A 386 -20.39 -10.47 -20.99
N LEU A 387 -19.12 -10.06 -20.90
CA LEU A 387 -18.51 -9.10 -21.82
C LEU A 387 -18.15 -9.75 -23.17
N SER A 388 -18.55 -9.10 -24.26
CA SER A 388 -18.06 -9.44 -25.61
C SER A 388 -16.58 -9.08 -25.78
N ASP A 389 -15.91 -9.62 -26.81
CA ASP A 389 -14.52 -9.24 -27.11
C ASP A 389 -14.38 -7.75 -27.46
N ALA A 390 -15.43 -7.13 -28.01
CA ALA A 390 -15.47 -5.68 -28.24
C ALA A 390 -15.59 -4.90 -26.92
N ASP A 391 -16.41 -5.36 -25.97
CA ASP A 391 -16.54 -4.74 -24.66
C ASP A 391 -15.23 -4.86 -23.86
N ARG A 392 -14.55 -6.01 -23.89
CA ARG A 392 -13.26 -6.20 -23.21
C ARG A 392 -12.19 -5.23 -23.71
N ARG A 393 -12.10 -5.02 -25.03
CA ARG A 393 -11.20 -4.03 -25.63
C ARG A 393 -11.58 -2.60 -25.24
N SER A 394 -12.89 -2.29 -25.25
CA SER A 394 -13.43 -0.98 -24.90
C SER A 394 -13.12 -0.60 -23.44
N VAL A 395 -13.35 -1.53 -22.50
CA VAL A 395 -13.02 -1.33 -21.08
C VAL A 395 -11.52 -1.21 -20.88
N ALA A 396 -10.71 -2.05 -21.53
CA ALA A 396 -9.26 -2.00 -21.43
C ALA A 396 -8.68 -0.66 -21.91
N ASP A 397 -9.10 -0.18 -23.09
CA ASP A 397 -8.68 1.12 -23.61
C ASP A 397 -9.16 2.27 -22.71
N TYR A 398 -10.39 2.19 -22.20
CA TYR A 398 -10.89 3.20 -21.27
C TYR A 398 -10.05 3.25 -19.98
N LEU A 399 -9.74 2.11 -19.37
CA LEU A 399 -8.93 2.05 -18.14
C LEU A 399 -7.49 2.54 -18.38
N ALA A 400 -6.91 2.27 -19.54
CA ALA A 400 -5.60 2.78 -19.94
C ALA A 400 -5.59 4.31 -20.10
N SER A 401 -6.74 4.94 -20.38
CA SER A 401 -6.84 6.40 -20.48
C SER A 401 -6.90 7.13 -19.12
N LEU A 402 -7.05 6.40 -18.02
CA LEU A 402 -7.16 6.97 -16.68
C LEU A 402 -5.80 7.30 -16.08
N PRO A 403 -5.74 8.29 -15.15
CA PRO A 403 -4.51 8.56 -14.43
C PRO A 403 -4.09 7.36 -13.57
N PRO A 404 -2.77 7.17 -13.36
CA PRO A 404 -2.26 6.10 -12.51
C PRO A 404 -2.68 6.25 -11.04
N VAL A 405 -2.75 5.11 -10.36
CA VAL A 405 -3.08 5.04 -8.92
C VAL A 405 -1.89 5.56 -8.10
N PRO A 406 -2.07 6.49 -7.15
CA PRO A 406 -0.98 6.92 -6.27
C PRO A 406 -0.35 5.73 -5.52
N GLY A 407 0.96 5.82 -5.22
CA GLY A 407 1.65 4.77 -4.43
C GLY A 407 1.00 4.58 -3.05
N SER A 408 1.07 3.36 -2.52
CA SER A 408 0.50 3.03 -1.21
C SER A 408 1.26 3.72 -0.09
N LYS A 409 0.57 4.12 0.99
CA LYS A 409 1.26 4.62 2.19
C LYS A 409 1.83 3.43 2.98
N PRO A 410 2.84 3.63 3.85
CA PRO A 410 3.44 2.53 4.63
C PRO A 410 2.43 1.68 5.43
N ALA A 411 1.29 2.24 5.82
CA ALA A 411 0.20 1.55 6.52
C ALA A 411 -0.53 0.47 5.69
N ASP A 412 -0.32 0.43 4.37
CA ASP A 412 -0.95 -0.53 3.44
C ASP A 412 0.02 -1.67 3.03
N MET A 413 1.21 -1.74 3.63
CA MET A 413 2.21 -2.78 3.39
C MET A 413 1.82 -4.09 4.08
N VAL A 414 2.16 -5.22 3.46
CA VAL A 414 1.88 -6.55 4.02
C VAL A 414 2.98 -6.92 5.00
N ALA A 415 2.58 -7.11 6.26
CA ALA A 415 3.41 -7.79 7.25
C ALA A 415 3.53 -9.28 6.88
N MET A 416 4.71 -9.85 7.15
CA MET A 416 4.97 -11.26 6.88
C MET A 416 4.04 -12.12 7.75
N THR A 417 2.98 -12.67 7.16
CA THR A 417 2.06 -13.57 7.85
C THR A 417 2.10 -14.92 7.14
N THR A 418 2.70 -15.90 7.79
CA THR A 418 2.73 -17.30 7.35
C THR A 418 1.40 -17.96 7.72
N SER A 419 0.42 -17.97 6.81
CA SER A 419 -0.50 -19.11 6.70
C SER A 419 -1.48 -18.98 5.52
N ALA A 420 -1.18 -19.75 4.47
CA ALA A 420 -2.22 -20.41 3.72
C ALA A 420 -2.89 -21.45 4.65
N SER A 421 -4.08 -21.16 5.17
CA SER A 421 -4.90 -22.18 5.84
C SER A 421 -5.79 -22.88 4.84
N ALA A 422 -5.64 -24.20 4.83
CA ALA A 422 -6.36 -25.17 4.04
C ALA A 422 -7.88 -25.09 4.22
N ALA A 423 -8.60 -24.91 3.11
CA ALA A 423 -9.99 -25.32 3.02
C ALA A 423 -10.01 -26.86 3.01
N LYS A 424 -10.21 -27.44 4.20
CA LYS A 424 -10.41 -28.86 4.39
C LYS A 424 -11.79 -29.23 3.83
N GLU A 425 -11.81 -30.18 2.90
CA GLU A 425 -13.00 -30.93 2.50
C GLU A 425 -13.72 -31.44 3.77
N SER A 426 -14.99 -31.06 3.94
CA SER A 426 -15.94 -31.85 4.71
C SER A 426 -16.78 -32.64 3.71
N SER A 427 -16.38 -33.90 3.52
CA SER A 427 -17.26 -34.96 3.04
C SER A 427 -18.52 -34.99 3.91
N ASN A 428 -19.69 -34.76 3.30
CA ASN A 428 -20.96 -35.02 3.95
C ASN A 428 -21.37 -36.45 3.60
N ASP A 429 -21.05 -37.38 4.50
CA ASP A 429 -21.79 -38.64 4.65
C ASP A 429 -23.10 -38.32 5.37
N GLN A 430 -24.20 -38.24 4.61
CA GLN A 430 -25.56 -38.67 4.98
C GLN A 430 -26.51 -38.55 3.80
#